data_AF-A0A3N5RSR6-F1
#
_entry.id   AF-A0A3N5RSR6-F1
#
_cell.length_a   1.000
_cell.length_b   1.000
_cell.length_c   1.000
_cell.angle_alpha   90.00
_cell.angle_beta   90.00
_cell.angle_gamma   90.00
#
_symmetry.space_group_name_H-M   'P 1'
#
loop_
_entity.id
_entity.type
_entity.pdbx_description
1 polymer ?
#
loop_
_entity_poly.entity_id
_entity_poly.type
_entity_poly.pdbx_seq_one_letter_code
_entity_poly.pdbx_strand_id
1 'polypeptide(L)'
;MKRSRFYKHQKWHKIILIMIFLLSSGSAGQPTAVQAAPPAQDVTNVSTRYHFSILIPPDPICAGQDYDIIVTPLKDGDGKFKGQKFTYDTKNLVGITIGALVKNKSIGTLSPSKQISGFAWAVANALEDTDPQENPGEALFKFHAKKAGETELYFEALINGQYVAPAVPIKVVNCAYRVTMKYKRKGPIDIVTGSMPGTLIKSSDGQALTGEGLFTFTQIVTRLPPPCTYSISTLQSPTGIKANIVNPNAPPLILHLSFDYAEATQTTIAKCKLGQLGTAAGQDTRQEDPDWFLDLPEVDFQEPWGTKKFPALNGGSMWITVVPVAP
;
A
#
# COMPACT_ATOMS: atom_id res chain seq x y z
N MET A 1 17.62 -35.01 -29.98
CA MET A 1 16.83 -36.14 -30.53
C MET A 1 17.06 -37.39 -29.70
N LYS A 2 16.10 -37.78 -28.85
CA LYS A 2 15.95 -39.15 -28.32
C LYS A 2 14.51 -39.31 -27.84
N ARG A 3 13.78 -40.20 -28.51
CA ARG A 3 12.39 -40.59 -28.23
C ARG A 3 12.36 -41.59 -27.08
N SER A 4 11.30 -41.57 -26.27
CA SER A 4 10.71 -42.81 -25.74
C SER A 4 9.30 -42.55 -25.23
N ARG A 5 8.31 -43.19 -25.89
CA ARG A 5 6.90 -43.31 -25.50
C ARG A 5 6.72 -44.72 -24.94
N PHE A 6 6.06 -44.84 -23.80
CA PHE A 6 5.55 -46.09 -23.21
C PHE A 6 4.36 -45.69 -22.31
N TYR A 7 3.25 -46.40 -22.16
CA TYR A 7 2.86 -47.75 -22.56
C TYR A 7 1.33 -47.78 -22.76
N LYS A 8 0.88 -48.60 -23.72
CA LYS A 8 -0.50 -48.80 -24.15
C LYS A 8 -0.95 -50.16 -23.60
N HIS A 9 -1.84 -50.21 -22.60
CA HIS A 9 -2.48 -51.47 -22.17
C HIS A 9 -3.97 -51.23 -21.90
N GLN A 10 -4.78 -51.32 -22.95
CA GLN A 10 -6.24 -51.19 -22.85
C GLN A 10 -6.94 -52.08 -23.88
N LYS A 11 -6.69 -53.41 -23.85
CA LYS A 11 -7.33 -54.35 -24.81
C LYS A 11 -7.66 -55.75 -24.28
N TRP A 12 -7.81 -55.96 -22.97
CA TRP A 12 -8.11 -57.29 -22.41
C TRP A 12 -9.35 -57.40 -21.49
N HIS A 13 -10.20 -56.38 -21.39
CA HIS A 13 -11.41 -56.43 -20.53
C HIS A 13 -12.74 -56.64 -21.27
N LYS A 14 -12.71 -56.99 -22.56
CA LYS A 14 -13.95 -57.16 -23.35
C LYS A 14 -14.45 -58.60 -23.51
N ILE A 15 -13.81 -59.60 -22.87
CA ILE A 15 -14.18 -61.02 -23.06
C ILE A 15 -14.91 -61.63 -21.84
N ILE A 16 -14.90 -60.98 -20.67
CA ILE A 16 -15.52 -61.55 -19.45
C ILE A 16 -17.02 -61.19 -19.30
N LEU A 17 -17.56 -60.31 -20.16
CA LEU A 17 -18.91 -59.73 -19.98
C LEU A 17 -20.06 -60.52 -20.64
N ILE A 18 -19.81 -61.68 -21.26
CA ILE A 18 -20.87 -62.45 -21.98
C ILE A 18 -21.25 -63.76 -21.26
N MET A 19 -20.55 -64.14 -20.19
CA MET A 19 -20.76 -65.44 -19.51
C MET A 19 -21.53 -65.35 -18.16
N ILE A 20 -22.31 -64.30 -17.93
CA ILE A 20 -23.20 -64.20 -16.75
C ILE A 20 -24.58 -63.69 -17.19
N PHE A 21 -25.18 -64.34 -18.20
CA PHE A 21 -26.55 -63.98 -18.64
C PHE A 21 -27.48 -65.19 -18.86
N LEU A 22 -27.08 -66.40 -18.47
CA LEU A 22 -27.85 -67.62 -18.81
C LEU A 22 -28.24 -68.54 -17.63
N LEU A 23 -28.11 -68.10 -16.38
CA LEU A 23 -28.49 -68.92 -15.21
C LEU A 23 -29.22 -68.10 -14.13
N SER A 24 -30.41 -67.57 -14.43
CA SER A 24 -31.39 -67.21 -13.38
C SER A 24 -32.83 -67.20 -13.90
N SER A 25 -33.25 -68.32 -14.50
CA SER A 25 -34.66 -68.64 -14.67
C SER A 25 -35.17 -69.39 -13.44
N GLY A 26 -36.11 -68.79 -12.71
CA GLY A 26 -37.02 -69.54 -11.84
C GLY A 26 -36.93 -69.25 -10.34
N SER A 27 -37.64 -68.22 -9.89
CA SER A 27 -38.40 -68.31 -8.64
C SER A 27 -39.54 -67.30 -8.68
N ALA A 28 -40.76 -67.79 -8.92
CA ALA A 28 -41.98 -67.04 -8.63
C ALA A 28 -42.19 -67.07 -7.12
N GLY A 29 -41.39 -66.30 -6.39
CA GLY A 29 -41.62 -66.02 -4.98
C GLY A 29 -42.84 -65.13 -4.83
N GLN A 30 -43.71 -65.46 -3.88
CA GLN A 30 -44.79 -64.58 -3.43
C GLN A 30 -44.26 -63.15 -3.23
N PRO A 31 -45.04 -62.11 -3.59
CA PRO A 31 -44.66 -60.73 -3.30
C PRO A 31 -44.54 -60.56 -1.79
N THR A 32 -43.32 -60.70 -1.26
CA THR A 32 -42.99 -60.16 0.05
C THR A 32 -43.27 -58.67 -0.03
N ALA A 33 -43.99 -58.14 0.96
CA ALA A 33 -44.26 -56.73 1.06
C ALA A 33 -42.92 -55.99 0.92
N VAL A 34 -42.77 -55.22 -0.17
CA VAL A 34 -41.64 -54.33 -0.37
C VAL A 34 -41.74 -53.32 0.76
N GLN A 35 -40.98 -53.57 1.83
CA GLN A 35 -40.79 -52.60 2.89
C GLN A 35 -40.19 -51.38 2.19
N ALA A 36 -41.00 -50.32 2.09
CA ALA A 36 -40.58 -49.08 1.47
C ALA A 36 -39.19 -48.74 2.02
N ALA A 37 -38.22 -48.57 1.12
CA ALA A 37 -36.90 -48.08 1.51
C ALA A 37 -37.15 -46.88 2.42
N PRO A 38 -36.55 -46.84 3.64
CA PRO A 38 -36.75 -45.72 4.54
C PRO A 38 -36.56 -44.44 3.73
N PRO A 39 -37.51 -43.47 3.83
CA PRO A 39 -37.48 -42.29 2.99
C PRO A 39 -36.08 -41.73 3.03
N ALA A 40 -35.46 -41.55 1.85
CA ALA A 40 -34.10 -41.04 1.75
C ALA A 40 -34.03 -39.80 2.63
N GLN A 41 -33.40 -39.94 3.79
CA GLN A 41 -33.24 -38.81 4.70
C GLN A 41 -32.43 -37.81 3.89
N ASP A 42 -33.02 -36.66 3.61
CA ASP A 42 -32.35 -35.55 2.96
C ASP A 42 -31.17 -35.15 3.87
N VAL A 43 -30.01 -35.79 3.65
CA VAL A 43 -28.82 -35.57 4.46
C VAL A 43 -28.38 -34.14 4.22
N THR A 44 -28.69 -33.29 5.19
CA THR A 44 -28.28 -31.89 5.18
C THR A 44 -26.84 -31.86 5.69
N ASN A 45 -25.88 -32.01 4.78
CA ASN A 45 -24.48 -31.75 5.10
C ASN A 45 -24.28 -30.24 5.08
N VAL A 46 -24.08 -29.64 6.26
CA VAL A 46 -23.66 -28.24 6.41
C VAL A 46 -22.20 -28.25 6.86
N SER A 47 -21.32 -27.73 6.02
CA SER A 47 -19.94 -27.42 6.33
C SER A 47 -19.87 -25.96 6.79
N THR A 48 -19.29 -25.73 7.97
CA THR A 48 -19.05 -24.39 8.50
C THR A 48 -17.55 -24.18 8.56
N ARG A 49 -17.08 -23.03 8.05
CA ARG A 49 -15.68 -22.64 8.07
C ARG A 49 -15.53 -21.34 8.84
N TYR A 50 -14.62 -21.33 9.81
CA TYR A 50 -14.21 -20.13 10.52
C TYR A 50 -12.84 -19.68 10.03
N HIS A 51 -12.67 -18.38 9.84
CA HIS A 51 -11.41 -17.76 9.44
C HIS A 51 -11.34 -16.30 9.90
N PHE A 52 -10.19 -15.65 9.70
CA PHE A 52 -10.02 -14.22 9.93
C PHE A 52 -9.84 -13.48 8.61
N SER A 53 -10.48 -12.32 8.49
CA SER A 53 -10.03 -11.25 7.58
C SER A 53 -9.08 -10.35 8.37
N ILE A 54 -7.88 -10.12 7.83
CA ILE A 54 -6.82 -9.37 8.51
C ILE A 54 -6.39 -8.25 7.57
N LEU A 55 -6.64 -7.00 7.98
CA LEU A 55 -6.19 -5.82 7.26
C LEU A 55 -4.84 -5.38 7.84
N ILE A 56 -3.80 -5.46 7.00
CA ILE A 56 -2.43 -5.03 7.31
C ILE A 56 -2.20 -3.68 6.64
N PRO A 57 -1.40 -2.78 7.25
CA PRO A 57 -0.98 -1.54 6.60
C PRO A 57 -0.35 -1.81 5.22
N PRO A 58 -0.51 -0.89 4.26
CA PRO A 58 0.13 -1.01 2.97
C PRO A 58 1.66 -0.98 3.12
N ASP A 59 2.35 -1.72 2.27
CA ASP A 59 3.81 -1.68 2.18
C ASP A 59 4.31 -0.29 1.73
N PRO A 60 5.49 0.17 2.21
CA PRO A 60 6.38 -0.53 3.15
C PRO A 60 6.00 -0.32 4.63
N ILE A 61 6.20 -1.35 5.45
CA ILE A 61 6.15 -1.23 6.93
C ILE A 61 7.51 -0.72 7.42
N CYS A 62 7.53 0.47 7.98
CA CYS A 62 8.73 1.17 8.43
C CYS A 62 9.10 0.84 9.88
N ALA A 63 10.38 0.57 10.12
CA ALA A 63 10.90 0.47 11.48
C ALA A 63 10.74 1.80 12.25
N GLY A 64 10.37 1.70 13.52
CA GLY A 64 10.11 2.80 14.45
C GLY A 64 8.67 3.32 14.43
N GLN A 65 7.76 2.72 13.65
CA GLN A 65 6.38 3.21 13.49
C GLN A 65 5.36 2.25 14.11
N ASP A 66 4.20 2.81 14.45
CA ASP A 66 3.02 2.08 14.90
C ASP A 66 2.01 1.96 13.76
N TYR A 67 1.43 0.77 13.61
CA TYR A 67 0.44 0.48 12.58
C TYR A 67 -0.80 -0.17 13.17
N ASP A 68 -1.96 0.27 12.74
CA ASP A 68 -3.22 -0.35 13.10
C ASP A 68 -3.45 -1.61 12.25
N ILE A 69 -3.81 -2.70 12.91
CA ILE A 69 -4.13 -4.01 12.34
C ILE A 69 -5.56 -4.34 12.75
N ILE A 70 -6.44 -4.45 11.76
CA ILE A 70 -7.85 -4.78 11.99
C ILE A 70 -8.05 -6.26 11.70
N VAL A 71 -8.62 -6.97 12.67
CA VAL A 71 -8.89 -8.41 12.57
C VAL A 71 -10.38 -8.65 12.75
N THR A 72 -10.99 -9.29 11.77
CA THR A 72 -12.43 -9.60 11.75
C THR A 72 -12.62 -11.11 11.70
N PRO A 73 -13.22 -11.75 12.72
CA PRO A 73 -13.59 -13.14 12.69
C PRO A 73 -14.84 -13.37 11.86
N LEU A 74 -14.71 -14.30 10.92
CA LEU A 74 -15.70 -14.56 9.89
C LEU A 74 -16.17 -16.01 9.94
N LYS A 75 -17.44 -16.20 9.61
CA LYS A 75 -18.07 -17.50 9.46
C LYS A 75 -18.65 -17.61 8.05
N ASP A 76 -18.18 -18.60 7.31
CA ASP A 76 -18.77 -19.04 6.06
C ASP A 76 -19.42 -20.40 6.26
N GLY A 77 -20.33 -20.77 5.35
CA GLY A 77 -20.65 -22.16 5.21
C GLY A 77 -21.32 -22.49 3.91
N ASP A 78 -21.19 -23.77 3.58
CA ASP A 78 -21.67 -24.38 2.37
C ASP A 78 -22.42 -25.65 2.75
N GLY A 79 -23.42 -26.01 1.97
CA GLY A 79 -24.18 -27.21 2.25
C GLY A 79 -24.99 -27.70 1.09
N LYS A 80 -25.68 -28.82 1.33
CA LYS A 80 -26.68 -29.35 0.41
C LYS A 80 -28.00 -29.53 1.14
N PHE A 81 -29.06 -28.99 0.57
CA PHE A 81 -30.43 -29.23 1.03
C PHE A 81 -31.24 -29.75 -0.16
N LYS A 82 -31.85 -30.94 -0.04
CA LYS A 82 -32.61 -31.59 -1.12
C LYS A 82 -31.82 -31.69 -2.44
N GLY A 83 -30.53 -32.02 -2.35
CA GLY A 83 -29.63 -32.11 -3.50
C GLY A 83 -29.16 -30.76 -4.08
N GLN A 84 -29.74 -29.63 -3.66
CA GLN A 84 -29.32 -28.30 -4.09
C GLN A 84 -28.18 -27.80 -3.19
N LYS A 85 -27.08 -27.37 -3.80
CA LYS A 85 -26.00 -26.71 -3.08
C LYS A 85 -26.43 -25.30 -2.69
N PHE A 86 -26.15 -24.90 -1.45
CA PHE A 86 -26.25 -23.51 -1.03
C PHE A 86 -24.94 -23.10 -0.35
N THR A 87 -24.64 -21.82 -0.44
CA THR A 87 -23.59 -21.13 0.32
C THR A 87 -24.28 -19.97 1.02
N TYR A 88 -24.04 -19.78 2.31
CA TYR A 88 -24.51 -18.58 2.98
C TYR A 88 -23.37 -17.57 3.08
N ASP A 89 -23.76 -16.29 3.01
CA ASP A 89 -22.83 -15.17 3.00
C ASP A 89 -22.00 -15.11 4.27
N THR A 90 -20.77 -14.63 4.12
CA THR A 90 -19.82 -14.40 5.20
C THR A 90 -20.45 -13.54 6.28
N LYS A 91 -20.53 -14.07 7.51
CA LYS A 91 -21.02 -13.35 8.67
C LYS A 91 -19.88 -12.95 9.59
N ASN A 92 -19.86 -11.68 9.99
CA ASN A 92 -18.96 -11.21 11.02
C ASN A 92 -19.38 -11.77 12.39
N LEU A 93 -18.39 -12.16 13.20
CA LEU A 93 -18.62 -12.69 14.53
C LEU A 93 -18.25 -11.63 15.59
N VAL A 94 -19.13 -11.46 16.57
CA VAL A 94 -18.97 -10.52 17.68
C VAL A 94 -18.71 -11.29 18.98
N GLY A 95 -17.96 -10.70 19.92
CA GLY A 95 -17.67 -11.30 21.21
C GLY A 95 -16.59 -12.38 21.17
N ILE A 96 -15.85 -12.50 20.07
CA ILE A 96 -14.77 -13.47 19.94
C ILE A 96 -13.49 -12.89 20.54
N THR A 97 -12.91 -13.56 21.52
CA THR A 97 -11.60 -13.18 22.06
C THR A 97 -10.51 -13.65 21.10
N ILE A 98 -9.76 -12.70 20.54
CA ILE A 98 -8.66 -12.93 19.61
C ILE A 98 -7.36 -12.66 20.35
N GLY A 99 -6.48 -13.66 20.42
CA GLY A 99 -5.09 -13.51 20.84
C GLY A 99 -4.20 -13.04 19.69
N ALA A 100 -3.18 -12.24 20.00
CA ALA A 100 -2.26 -11.66 19.03
C ALA A 100 -0.81 -11.81 19.51
N LEU A 101 0.06 -12.31 18.63
CA LEU A 101 1.48 -12.49 18.91
C LEU A 101 2.34 -12.31 17.66
N VAL A 102 3.60 -11.92 17.87
CA VAL A 102 4.59 -11.76 16.80
C VAL A 102 5.65 -12.85 16.96
N LYS A 103 5.91 -13.62 15.90
CA LYS A 103 6.89 -14.72 15.91
C LYS A 103 8.26 -14.27 16.41
N ASN A 104 8.74 -13.16 15.84
CA ASN A 104 10.03 -12.57 16.16
C ASN A 104 9.80 -11.21 16.83
N LYS A 105 9.69 -11.22 18.17
CA LYS A 105 9.47 -10.01 18.99
C LYS A 105 10.57 -8.94 18.86
N SER A 106 11.72 -9.31 18.28
CA SER A 106 12.78 -8.34 18.00
C SER A 106 12.45 -7.46 16.78
N ILE A 107 11.60 -7.92 15.86
CA ILE A 107 11.12 -7.17 14.68
C ILE A 107 9.97 -6.24 15.04
N GLY A 108 9.05 -6.67 15.92
CA GLY A 108 7.96 -5.84 16.38
C GLY A 108 7.12 -6.48 17.48
N THR A 109 6.10 -5.77 17.94
CA THR A 109 5.17 -6.22 18.99
C THR A 109 3.74 -5.83 18.66
N LEU A 110 2.77 -6.67 19.01
CA LEU A 110 1.34 -6.37 18.91
C LEU A 110 0.79 -5.98 20.29
N SER A 111 -0.08 -4.97 20.33
CA SER A 111 -0.77 -4.52 21.54
C SER A 111 -2.25 -4.18 21.22
N PRO A 112 -3.23 -4.61 22.03
CA PRO A 112 -3.06 -5.52 23.16
C PRO A 112 -2.69 -6.95 22.69
N SER A 113 -2.30 -7.84 23.61
CA SER A 113 -2.05 -9.25 23.27
C SER A 113 -3.33 -10.07 23.12
N LYS A 114 -4.46 -9.54 23.57
CA LYS A 114 -5.80 -10.10 23.41
C LYS A 114 -6.82 -8.98 23.23
N GLN A 115 -7.78 -9.15 22.33
CA GLN A 115 -8.87 -8.20 22.10
C GLN A 115 -10.18 -8.94 21.80
N ILE A 116 -11.31 -8.41 22.27
CA ILE A 116 -12.63 -8.96 21.97
C ILE A 116 -13.21 -8.28 20.72
N SER A 117 -13.68 -9.10 19.77
CA SER A 117 -14.26 -8.63 18.51
C SER A 117 -15.60 -7.92 18.71
N GLY A 118 -15.83 -6.84 17.94
CA GLY A 118 -17.09 -6.08 17.93
C GLY A 118 -17.19 -4.91 18.90
N PHE A 119 -16.10 -4.56 19.60
CA PHE A 119 -16.04 -3.36 20.46
C PHE A 119 -14.96 -2.35 20.02
N ALA A 120 -14.07 -2.72 19.10
CA ALA A 120 -12.77 -2.06 18.98
C ALA A 120 -12.74 -0.81 18.07
N TRP A 121 -13.62 -0.70 17.06
CA TRP A 121 -13.59 0.43 16.13
C TRP A 121 -14.45 1.62 16.60
N ALA A 122 -15.61 1.33 17.20
CA ALA A 122 -16.57 2.34 17.66
C ALA A 122 -16.09 3.20 18.84
N VAL A 123 -15.04 2.80 19.56
CA VAL A 123 -14.48 3.57 20.70
C VAL A 123 -13.25 4.39 20.29
N ALA A 124 -12.46 3.92 19.31
CA ALA A 124 -11.25 4.61 18.87
C ALA A 124 -11.54 5.73 17.85
N ASN A 125 -12.58 5.58 17.02
CA ASN A 125 -12.99 6.57 16.01
C ASN A 125 -14.28 7.31 16.35
N ALA A 126 -14.70 7.32 17.62
CA ALA A 126 -15.86 8.07 18.13
C ALA A 126 -15.77 9.60 17.98
N LEU A 127 -14.82 10.11 17.18
CA LEU A 127 -14.64 11.53 16.90
C LEU A 127 -15.14 11.98 15.52
N GLU A 128 -15.36 11.13 14.51
CA GLU A 128 -16.00 11.57 13.26
C GLU A 128 -16.90 10.47 12.62
N ASP A 129 -18.21 10.64 12.80
CA ASP A 129 -19.30 10.28 11.86
C ASP A 129 -19.38 8.84 11.31
N THR A 130 -18.97 7.84 12.09
CA THR A 130 -19.06 6.43 11.68
C THR A 130 -20.16 5.71 12.44
N ASP A 131 -21.21 5.27 11.73
CA ASP A 131 -22.35 4.56 12.32
C ASP A 131 -21.88 3.23 12.93
N PRO A 132 -22.03 3.01 14.25
CA PRO A 132 -21.64 1.76 14.92
C PRO A 132 -22.29 0.50 14.32
N GLN A 133 -23.36 0.63 13.54
CA GLN A 133 -23.99 -0.47 12.82
C GLN A 133 -23.20 -0.92 11.57
N GLU A 134 -22.26 -0.14 11.05
CA GLU A 134 -21.64 -0.43 9.75
C GLU A 134 -20.58 -1.55 9.80
N ASN A 135 -19.89 -1.78 10.93
CA ASN A 135 -18.83 -2.81 11.02
C ASN A 135 -18.90 -3.66 12.30
N PRO A 136 -19.93 -4.53 12.47
CA PRO A 136 -19.99 -5.43 13.62
C PRO A 136 -18.84 -6.46 13.53
N GLY A 137 -18.09 -6.65 14.61
CA GLY A 137 -17.17 -7.79 14.74
C GLY A 137 -15.68 -7.49 14.56
N GLU A 138 -15.23 -6.25 14.46
CA GLU A 138 -13.79 -5.94 14.32
C GLU A 138 -13.04 -5.94 15.66
N ALA A 139 -11.76 -6.31 15.63
CA ALA A 139 -10.80 -6.17 16.72
C ALA A 139 -9.56 -5.40 16.23
N LEU A 140 -9.25 -4.29 16.90
CA LEU A 140 -8.11 -3.43 16.59
C LEU A 140 -6.89 -3.82 17.44
N PHE A 141 -5.77 -4.03 16.76
CA PHE A 141 -4.45 -4.23 17.35
C PHE A 141 -3.49 -3.19 16.80
N LYS A 142 -2.51 -2.77 17.59
CA LYS A 142 -1.41 -1.90 17.16
C LYS A 142 -0.13 -2.70 17.04
N PHE A 143 0.44 -2.74 15.85
CA PHE A 143 1.76 -3.30 15.56
C PHE A 143 2.83 -2.23 15.66
N HIS A 144 3.69 -2.32 16.68
CA HIS A 144 4.87 -1.49 16.83
C HIS A 144 6.06 -2.15 16.13
N ALA A 145 6.47 -1.60 14.99
CA ALA A 145 7.60 -2.09 14.20
C ALA A 145 8.93 -1.61 14.81
N LYS A 146 9.71 -2.49 15.43
CA LYS A 146 10.93 -2.12 16.16
C LYS A 146 12.16 -1.98 15.28
N LYS A 147 12.40 -2.96 14.40
CA LYS A 147 13.58 -3.00 13.52
C LYS A 147 13.25 -3.69 12.20
N ALA A 148 14.06 -3.40 11.18
CA ALA A 148 13.95 -4.06 9.90
C ALA A 148 14.19 -5.58 9.98
N GLY A 149 13.47 -6.32 9.15
CA GLY A 149 13.52 -7.76 9.00
C GLY A 149 12.13 -8.37 8.78
N GLU A 150 12.08 -9.69 8.67
CA GLU A 150 10.85 -10.43 8.37
C GLU A 150 10.30 -11.10 9.64
N THR A 151 8.98 -11.10 9.79
CA THR A 151 8.31 -11.82 10.87
C THR A 151 6.91 -12.28 10.45
N GLU A 152 6.25 -13.05 11.31
CA GLU A 152 4.87 -13.50 11.12
C GLU A 152 4.03 -12.97 12.29
N LEU A 153 2.90 -12.35 11.97
CA LEU A 153 1.85 -12.01 12.92
C LEU A 153 0.91 -13.21 13.04
N TYR A 154 0.67 -13.69 14.25
CA TYR A 154 -0.34 -14.70 14.49
C TYR A 154 -1.50 -14.08 15.25
N PHE A 155 -2.69 -14.43 14.78
CA PHE A 155 -3.95 -14.13 15.45
C PHE A 155 -4.62 -15.46 15.73
N GLU A 156 -5.14 -15.67 16.93
CA GLU A 156 -5.72 -16.96 17.34
C GLU A 156 -7.02 -16.80 18.09
N ALA A 157 -8.01 -17.66 17.82
CA ALA A 157 -9.23 -17.74 18.62
C ALA A 157 -9.82 -19.16 18.63
N LEU A 158 -10.62 -19.44 19.66
CA LEU A 158 -11.46 -20.62 19.73
C LEU A 158 -12.91 -20.23 19.40
N ILE A 159 -13.42 -20.68 18.25
CA ILE A 159 -14.76 -20.33 17.75
C ILE A 159 -15.59 -21.60 17.69
N ASN A 160 -16.60 -21.70 18.56
CA ASN A 160 -17.47 -22.88 18.65
C ASN A 160 -16.70 -24.22 18.74
N GLY A 161 -15.61 -24.23 19.52
CA GLY A 161 -14.75 -25.40 19.71
C GLY A 161 -13.69 -25.62 18.62
N GLN A 162 -13.70 -24.83 17.54
CA GLN A 162 -12.67 -24.89 16.49
C GLN A 162 -11.58 -23.84 16.73
N TYR A 163 -10.33 -24.29 16.76
CA TYR A 163 -9.17 -23.40 16.85
C TYR A 163 -8.84 -22.82 15.48
N VAL A 164 -8.71 -21.49 15.39
CA VAL A 164 -8.38 -20.76 14.17
C VAL A 164 -7.16 -19.90 14.46
N ALA A 165 -6.06 -20.12 13.73
CA ALA A 165 -4.80 -19.41 13.98
C ALA A 165 -3.98 -19.15 12.69
N PRO A 166 -4.38 -18.21 11.82
CA PRO A 166 -3.58 -17.84 10.67
C PRO A 166 -2.26 -17.15 11.08
N ALA A 167 -1.24 -17.38 10.26
CA ALA A 167 0.02 -16.66 10.31
C ALA A 167 0.07 -15.71 9.10
N VAL A 168 0.38 -14.43 9.33
CA VAL A 168 0.52 -13.44 8.26
C VAL A 168 1.95 -12.93 8.20
N PRO A 169 2.70 -13.23 7.13
CA PRO A 169 4.06 -12.74 6.98
C PRO A 169 4.05 -11.23 6.75
N ILE A 170 4.98 -10.53 7.40
CA ILE A 170 5.22 -9.11 7.21
C ILE A 170 6.72 -8.84 7.09
N LYS A 171 7.06 -7.79 6.35
CA LYS A 171 8.44 -7.33 6.17
C LYS A 171 8.57 -5.89 6.65
N VAL A 172 9.33 -5.70 7.71
CA VAL A 172 9.70 -4.37 8.20
C VAL A 172 11.00 -3.94 7.49
N VAL A 173 11.04 -2.71 7.00
CA VAL A 173 12.23 -2.13 6.36
C VAL A 173 12.67 -0.86 7.08
N ASN A 174 13.93 -0.49 6.92
CA ASN A 174 14.41 0.83 7.31
C ASN A 174 13.98 1.81 6.22
N CYS A 175 12.83 2.45 6.39
CA CYS A 175 12.32 3.38 5.38
C CYS A 175 13.27 4.54 5.16
N ALA A 176 13.51 4.86 3.90
CA ALA A 176 13.97 6.16 3.45
C ALA A 176 12.73 7.00 3.07
N TYR A 177 12.90 8.31 2.90
CA TYR A 177 11.82 9.17 2.42
C TYR A 177 12.22 9.78 1.09
N ARG A 178 11.40 9.56 0.07
CA ARG A 178 11.55 10.28 -1.20
C ARG A 178 10.82 11.62 -1.07
N VAL A 179 11.58 12.70 -1.19
CA VAL A 179 11.05 14.06 -1.27
C VAL A 179 10.99 14.46 -2.72
N THR A 180 9.85 14.98 -3.16
CA THR A 180 9.69 15.54 -4.50
C THR A 180 9.13 16.94 -4.36
N MET A 181 9.95 17.93 -4.64
CA MET A 181 9.51 19.32 -4.75
C MET A 181 9.19 19.62 -6.21
N LYS A 182 7.95 19.99 -6.50
CA LYS A 182 7.52 20.49 -7.82
C LYS A 182 7.14 21.95 -7.68
N TYR A 183 7.45 22.76 -8.66
CA TYR A 183 6.94 24.12 -8.70
C TYR A 183 6.50 24.50 -10.10
N LYS A 184 5.60 25.47 -10.13
CA LYS A 184 5.07 26.10 -11.33
C LYS A 184 4.97 27.59 -11.06
N ARG A 185 5.66 28.38 -11.85
CA ARG A 185 5.57 29.84 -11.83
C ARG A 185 5.07 30.35 -13.17
N LYS A 186 4.29 31.43 -13.11
CA LYS A 186 3.94 32.22 -14.28
C LYS A 186 4.88 33.42 -14.34
N GLY A 187 5.72 33.48 -15.36
CA GLY A 187 6.46 34.68 -15.68
C GLY A 187 5.64 35.61 -16.59
N PRO A 188 6.18 36.78 -16.92
CA PRO A 188 5.50 37.74 -17.81
C PRO A 188 5.21 37.14 -19.20
N ILE A 189 6.09 36.25 -19.69
CA ILE A 189 6.06 35.71 -21.06
C ILE A 189 6.15 34.18 -21.14
N ASP A 190 6.34 33.51 -20.00
CA ASP A 190 6.65 32.08 -19.92
C ASP A 190 5.98 31.38 -18.73
N ILE A 191 5.93 30.05 -18.81
CA ILE A 191 5.57 29.20 -17.68
C ILE A 191 6.80 28.38 -17.33
N VAL A 192 7.26 28.58 -16.11
CA VAL A 192 8.44 27.92 -15.60
C VAL A 192 7.99 26.77 -14.71
N THR A 193 8.45 25.56 -15.01
CA THR A 193 8.24 24.40 -14.15
C THR A 193 9.57 23.79 -13.74
N GLY A 194 9.61 23.15 -12.58
CA GLY A 194 10.75 22.32 -12.24
C GLY A 194 10.39 21.29 -11.19
N SER A 195 11.27 20.31 -11.05
CA SER A 195 11.08 19.17 -10.18
C SER A 195 12.41 18.78 -9.56
N MET A 196 12.44 18.65 -8.24
CA MET A 196 13.55 18.10 -7.49
C MET A 196 13.12 16.82 -6.80
N PRO A 197 13.50 15.66 -7.34
CA PRO A 197 13.56 14.46 -6.53
C PRO A 197 14.78 14.52 -5.60
N GLY A 198 14.58 14.15 -4.34
CA GLY A 198 15.63 13.84 -3.39
C GLY A 198 15.24 12.66 -2.52
N THR A 199 16.23 12.03 -1.91
CA THR A 199 16.02 10.90 -1.02
C THR A 199 16.66 11.20 0.32
N LEU A 200 15.86 11.21 1.37
CA LEU A 200 16.27 11.34 2.75
C LEU A 200 16.52 9.96 3.34
N ILE A 201 17.70 9.77 3.90
CA ILE A 201 18.10 8.54 4.58
C ILE A 201 18.36 8.88 6.03
N LYS A 202 18.02 7.95 6.93
CA LYS A 202 18.26 8.10 8.36
C LYS A 202 19.76 8.16 8.65
N SER A 203 20.19 9.18 9.39
CA SER A 203 21.57 9.30 9.85
C SER A 203 21.91 8.19 10.84
N SER A 204 23.21 7.97 11.04
CA SER A 204 23.73 6.92 11.94
C SER A 204 23.33 7.08 13.41
N ASP A 205 23.01 8.30 13.84
CA ASP A 205 22.48 8.61 15.19
C ASP A 205 20.97 8.35 15.33
N GLY A 206 20.29 8.04 14.22
CA GLY A 206 18.88 7.65 14.20
C GLY A 206 17.88 8.78 14.45
N GLN A 207 18.31 10.04 14.56
CA GLN A 207 17.42 11.17 14.88
C GLN A 207 17.22 12.14 13.70
N ALA A 208 18.25 12.34 12.88
CA ALA A 208 18.15 13.14 11.67
C ALA A 208 17.88 12.26 10.44
N LEU A 209 17.25 12.85 9.44
CA LEU A 209 17.19 12.30 8.09
C LEU A 209 17.97 13.27 7.20
N THR A 210 19.02 12.80 6.56
CA THR A 210 19.83 13.62 5.66
C THR A 210 19.72 13.05 4.26
N GLY A 211 19.59 13.91 3.26
CA GLY A 211 19.47 13.51 1.89
C GLY A 211 20.05 14.53 0.93
N GLU A 212 20.48 14.03 -0.22
CA GLU A 212 20.80 14.88 -1.35
C GLU A 212 19.66 14.77 -2.37
N GLY A 213 19.34 15.89 -3.00
CA GLY A 213 18.36 15.97 -4.07
C GLY A 213 19.01 16.62 -5.28
N LEU A 214 18.73 16.07 -6.46
CA LEU A 214 19.17 16.70 -7.71
C LEU A 214 18.00 17.52 -8.26
N PHE A 215 18.16 18.83 -8.29
CA PHE A 215 17.16 19.71 -8.87
C PHE A 215 17.22 19.63 -10.39
N THR A 216 16.09 19.31 -11.02
CA THR A 216 15.94 19.34 -12.48
C THR A 216 14.96 20.42 -12.89
N PHE A 217 15.37 21.23 -13.86
CA PHE A 217 14.63 22.39 -14.32
C PHE A 217 14.07 22.19 -15.73
N THR A 218 12.84 22.61 -15.98
CA THR A 218 12.26 22.61 -17.33
C THR A 218 11.44 23.88 -17.57
N GLN A 219 12.03 24.85 -18.25
CA GLN A 219 11.33 26.05 -18.69
C GLN A 219 10.50 25.76 -19.94
N ILE A 220 9.23 26.15 -19.92
CA ILE A 220 8.36 26.09 -21.10
C ILE A 220 8.03 27.53 -21.50
N VAL A 221 8.75 28.03 -22.51
CA VAL A 221 8.51 29.37 -23.05
C VAL A 221 7.27 29.32 -23.95
N THR A 222 6.15 29.85 -23.46
CA THR A 222 4.88 29.77 -24.17
C THR A 222 4.61 30.91 -25.15
N ARG A 223 5.26 32.07 -25.01
CA ARG A 223 5.00 33.23 -25.87
C ARG A 223 6.24 34.10 -26.09
N LEU A 224 6.97 33.82 -27.15
CA LEU A 224 7.81 34.82 -27.80
C LEU A 224 7.30 35.05 -29.22
N PRO A 225 7.20 36.31 -29.67
CA PRO A 225 6.93 36.57 -31.07
C PRO A 225 8.07 35.98 -31.91
N PRO A 226 7.77 35.25 -32.99
CA PRO A 226 8.78 34.89 -33.97
C PRO A 226 9.51 36.17 -34.42
N PRO A 227 10.85 36.15 -34.59
CA PRO A 227 11.75 35.00 -34.59
C PRO A 227 12.69 34.98 -33.37
N CYS A 228 12.18 35.25 -32.18
CA CYS A 228 12.97 35.19 -30.95
C CYS A 228 12.89 33.80 -30.29
N THR A 229 14.04 33.23 -29.95
CA THR A 229 14.16 32.13 -28.98
C THR A 229 14.79 32.67 -27.70
N TYR A 230 14.34 32.17 -26.56
CA TYR A 230 14.87 32.55 -25.26
C TYR A 230 15.19 31.28 -24.49
N SER A 231 16.37 31.23 -23.90
CA SER A 231 16.79 30.16 -23.02
C SER A 231 17.39 30.78 -21.76
N ILE A 232 16.78 30.50 -20.61
CA ILE A 232 17.44 30.72 -19.33
C ILE A 232 18.10 29.39 -18.96
N SER A 233 19.41 29.41 -18.73
CA SER A 233 20.06 28.37 -17.94
C SER A 233 20.34 28.91 -16.55
N THR A 234 20.16 28.03 -15.57
CA THR A 234 20.57 28.12 -14.16
C THR A 234 19.79 29.03 -13.22
N LEU A 235 19.21 28.39 -12.20
CA LEU A 235 18.59 28.95 -11.00
C LEU A 235 19.34 28.38 -9.78
N GLN A 236 19.41 29.09 -8.63
CA GLN A 236 20.00 28.54 -7.40
C GLN A 236 19.35 27.19 -7.10
N SER A 237 20.11 26.11 -7.23
CA SER A 237 19.52 24.79 -7.03
C SER A 237 19.75 24.42 -5.57
N PRO A 238 18.71 24.00 -4.84
CA PRO A 238 18.94 23.33 -3.56
C PRO A 238 19.92 22.18 -3.79
N THR A 239 21.02 22.20 -3.03
CA THR A 239 22.10 21.20 -3.07
C THR A 239 21.94 20.14 -2.00
N GLY A 240 21.16 20.43 -0.96
CA GLY A 240 20.92 19.50 0.15
C GLY A 240 19.48 19.59 0.64
N ILE A 241 18.96 18.45 1.09
CA ILE A 241 17.69 18.38 1.83
C ILE A 241 18.02 17.77 3.19
N LYS A 242 17.75 18.51 4.25
CA LYS A 242 17.82 17.99 5.62
C LYS A 242 16.40 17.83 6.12
N ALA A 243 16.19 16.82 6.95
CA ALA A 243 14.95 16.68 7.67
C ALA A 243 15.17 16.20 9.09
N ASN A 244 14.36 16.70 10.01
CA ASN A 244 14.36 16.27 11.40
C ASN A 244 12.95 15.84 11.77
N ILE A 245 12.84 14.70 12.46
CA ILE A 245 11.57 14.30 13.06
C ILE A 245 11.49 14.96 14.42
N VAL A 246 10.61 15.94 14.56
CA VAL A 246 10.35 16.62 15.83
C VAL A 246 9.40 15.75 16.65
N ASN A 247 9.75 15.54 17.93
CA ASN A 247 8.99 14.72 18.88
C ASN A 247 8.73 13.26 18.40
N PRO A 248 9.77 12.45 18.15
CA PRO A 248 9.61 11.09 17.61
C PRO A 248 8.78 10.14 18.48
N ASN A 249 8.51 10.50 19.74
CA ASN A 249 7.78 9.68 20.71
C ASN A 249 6.35 10.17 20.97
N ALA A 250 5.89 11.24 20.33
CA ALA A 250 4.56 11.80 20.54
C ALA A 250 3.85 12.02 19.19
N PRO A 251 2.65 11.47 18.98
CA PRO A 251 1.83 11.83 17.82
C PRO A 251 1.25 13.25 17.99
N PRO A 252 1.13 14.04 16.91
CA PRO A 252 1.54 13.73 15.54
C PRO A 252 3.06 13.82 15.34
N LEU A 253 3.62 12.91 14.53
CA LEU A 253 5.02 12.97 14.12
C LEU A 253 5.22 14.14 13.16
N ILE A 254 6.02 15.12 13.56
CA ILE A 254 6.29 16.30 12.74
C ILE A 254 7.58 16.09 11.95
N LEU A 255 7.51 16.04 10.62
CA LEU A 255 8.69 16.06 9.76
C LEU A 255 8.99 17.50 9.36
N HIS A 256 10.13 18.00 9.85
CA HIS A 256 10.65 19.32 9.55
C HIS A 256 11.69 19.23 8.43
N LEU A 257 11.42 19.81 7.27
CA LEU A 257 12.34 19.86 6.14
C LEU A 257 13.06 21.20 6.07
N SER A 258 14.36 21.19 5.84
CA SER A 258 15.15 22.37 5.48
C SER A 258 15.95 22.11 4.21
N PHE A 259 16.18 23.17 3.42
CA PHE A 259 16.84 23.08 2.13
C PHE A 259 18.11 23.94 2.14
N ASP A 260 19.23 23.35 1.77
CA ASP A 260 20.48 24.10 1.55
C ASP A 260 20.53 24.47 0.07
N TYR A 261 20.87 25.73 -0.24
CA TYR A 261 20.97 26.23 -1.61
C TYR A 261 22.42 26.60 -1.93
N ALA A 262 22.91 26.20 -3.10
CA ALA A 262 24.14 26.77 -3.64
C ALA A 262 23.82 27.96 -4.54
N GLU A 263 24.71 28.94 -4.51
CA GLU A 263 24.71 30.02 -5.48
C GLU A 263 24.78 29.43 -6.90
N ALA A 264 23.82 29.80 -7.75
CA ALA A 264 23.89 29.51 -9.17
C ALA A 264 23.99 30.84 -9.91
N THR A 265 24.89 30.87 -10.90
CA THR A 265 24.92 31.97 -11.86
C THR A 265 23.74 31.82 -12.81
N GLN A 266 22.80 32.75 -12.86
CA GLN A 266 21.76 32.73 -13.89
C GLN A 266 22.31 33.24 -15.22
N THR A 267 22.12 32.47 -16.28
CA THR A 267 22.46 32.86 -17.65
C THR A 267 21.18 32.97 -18.46
N THR A 268 20.92 34.16 -18.97
CA THR A 268 19.75 34.42 -19.80
C THR A 268 20.21 34.73 -21.22
N ILE A 269 19.83 33.88 -22.17
CA ILE A 269 20.17 34.04 -23.58
C ILE A 269 18.89 34.30 -24.38
N ALA A 270 18.75 35.51 -24.90
CA ALA A 270 17.76 35.86 -25.91
C ALA A 270 18.42 35.86 -27.31
N LYS A 271 17.88 35.08 -28.25
CA LYS A 271 18.30 35.08 -29.66
C LYS A 271 17.13 35.54 -30.53
N CYS A 272 17.17 36.76 -31.02
CA CYS A 272 16.20 37.28 -31.98
C CYS A 272 16.83 37.40 -33.37
N LYS A 273 16.21 36.81 -34.41
CA LYS A 273 16.57 37.15 -35.80
C LYS A 273 15.96 38.51 -36.16
N LEU A 274 16.72 39.60 -36.03
CA LEU A 274 16.37 40.84 -36.73
C LEU A 274 16.52 40.59 -38.24
N GLY A 275 15.49 40.91 -39.02
CA GLY A 275 15.50 40.70 -40.47
C GLY A 275 16.71 41.37 -41.12
N GLN A 276 17.47 40.61 -41.92
CA GLN A 276 18.52 40.96 -42.89
C GLN A 276 19.58 42.05 -42.57
N LEU A 277 19.61 42.67 -41.39
CA LEU A 277 20.61 43.66 -41.00
C LEU A 277 21.24 43.27 -39.67
N GLY A 278 22.25 42.40 -39.74
CA GLY A 278 23.17 42.11 -38.65
C GLY A 278 22.63 41.17 -37.55
N THR A 279 23.40 40.14 -37.23
CA THR A 279 23.27 39.40 -35.96
C THR A 279 23.45 40.36 -34.80
N ALA A 280 22.38 40.71 -34.10
CA ALA A 280 22.50 41.34 -32.79
C ALA A 280 23.23 40.35 -31.86
N ALA A 281 24.39 40.77 -31.35
CA ALA A 281 25.15 40.02 -30.36
C ALA A 281 24.24 39.75 -29.15
N GLY A 282 24.14 38.48 -28.72
CA GLY A 282 23.46 38.15 -27.48
C GLY A 282 24.14 38.89 -26.34
N GLN A 283 23.42 39.80 -25.68
CA GLN A 283 23.89 40.38 -24.44
C GLN A 283 23.76 39.29 -23.37
N ASP A 284 24.90 38.79 -22.90
CA ASP A 284 24.96 37.92 -21.73
C ASP A 284 24.76 38.81 -20.50
N THR A 285 23.51 38.99 -20.11
CA THR A 285 23.17 39.83 -18.95
C THR A 285 23.25 38.92 -17.73
N ARG A 286 24.39 38.97 -17.04
CA ARG A 286 24.57 38.33 -15.74
C ARG A 286 23.86 39.19 -14.70
N GLN A 287 22.58 38.92 -14.47
CA GLN A 287 21.83 39.56 -13.40
C GLN A 287 21.94 38.66 -12.17
N GLU A 288 22.75 39.09 -11.20
CA GLU A 288 22.68 38.59 -9.83
C GLU A 288 21.42 39.19 -9.20
N ASP A 289 20.29 38.52 -9.39
CA ASP A 289 19.06 38.87 -8.69
C ASP A 289 18.95 37.89 -7.52
N PRO A 290 19.27 38.30 -6.28
CA PRO A 290 19.37 37.38 -5.14
C PRO A 290 18.01 36.97 -4.55
N ASP A 291 16.91 37.69 -4.85
CA ASP A 291 15.70 37.66 -4.02
C ASP A 291 14.49 36.94 -4.65
N TRP A 292 14.63 36.30 -5.81
CA TRP A 292 13.50 35.58 -6.44
C TRP A 292 13.42 34.10 -6.07
N PHE A 293 14.27 33.64 -5.16
CA PHE A 293 14.27 32.26 -4.71
C PHE A 293 13.16 31.96 -3.71
N LEU A 294 12.68 30.73 -3.77
CA LEU A 294 11.70 30.19 -2.84
C LEU A 294 12.33 30.19 -1.44
N ASP A 295 12.15 31.26 -0.66
CA ASP A 295 12.42 31.31 0.78
C ASP A 295 11.47 30.35 1.49
N LEU A 296 11.73 29.05 1.35
CA LEU A 296 11.16 28.01 2.17
C LEU A 296 12.28 27.57 3.08
N PRO A 297 12.58 28.34 4.14
CA PRO A 297 13.61 27.93 5.07
C PRO A 297 13.24 26.57 5.65
N GLU A 298 11.95 26.38 5.95
CA GLU A 298 11.46 25.29 6.78
C GLU A 298 10.02 24.88 6.41
N VAL A 299 9.76 23.58 6.37
CA VAL A 299 8.42 23.03 6.13
C VAL A 299 8.13 21.88 7.08
N ASP A 300 7.07 22.03 7.87
CA ASP A 300 6.56 20.95 8.73
C ASP A 300 5.50 20.12 8.00
N PHE A 301 5.49 18.82 8.23
CA PHE A 301 4.38 17.92 7.90
C PHE A 301 3.85 17.29 9.18
N GLN A 302 2.53 17.27 9.39
CA GLN A 302 1.89 16.65 10.55
C GLN A 302 1.93 15.11 10.52
N GLU A 303 2.25 14.55 9.37
CA GLU A 303 2.63 13.15 9.19
C GLU A 303 3.96 13.16 8.41
N PRO A 304 4.87 12.19 8.56
CA PRO A 304 6.14 12.20 7.84
C PRO A 304 6.00 11.89 6.33
N TRP A 305 4.79 12.00 5.79
CA TRP A 305 4.44 11.82 4.39
C TRP A 305 3.30 12.76 3.99
N GLY A 306 3.01 12.80 2.69
CA GLY A 306 1.89 13.57 2.13
C GLY A 306 2.35 14.65 1.15
N THR A 307 1.41 15.47 0.70
CA THR A 307 1.69 16.59 -0.22
C THR A 307 1.18 17.89 0.39
N LYS A 308 2.08 18.87 0.52
CA LYS A 308 1.72 20.24 0.90
C LYS A 308 1.91 21.18 -0.27
N LYS A 309 0.94 22.07 -0.46
CA LYS A 309 0.98 23.13 -1.48
C LYS A 309 1.32 24.45 -0.81
N PHE A 310 2.26 25.17 -1.39
CA PHE A 310 2.70 26.47 -0.93
C PHE A 310 2.46 27.51 -2.05
N PRO A 311 2.08 28.74 -1.69
CA PRO A 311 2.17 29.84 -2.64
C PRO A 311 3.62 30.02 -3.06
N ALA A 312 3.86 30.24 -4.35
CA ALA A 312 5.16 30.69 -4.83
C ALA A 312 5.03 32.15 -5.31
N LEU A 313 6.15 32.88 -5.31
CA LEU A 313 6.21 34.25 -5.81
C LEU A 313 5.60 34.37 -7.23
N ASN A 314 5.04 35.54 -7.53
CA ASN A 314 4.41 35.86 -8.82
C ASN A 314 3.20 34.97 -9.18
N GLY A 315 2.37 34.63 -8.19
CA GLY A 315 1.16 33.84 -8.39
C GLY A 315 1.43 32.39 -8.81
N GLY A 316 2.63 31.89 -8.53
CA GLY A 316 3.00 30.50 -8.74
C GLY A 316 2.45 29.57 -7.65
N SER A 317 2.76 28.30 -7.79
CA SER A 317 2.49 27.30 -6.77
C SER A 317 3.65 26.32 -6.70
N MET A 318 3.90 25.83 -5.50
CA MET A 318 4.85 24.77 -5.25
C MET A 318 4.16 23.65 -4.47
N TRP A 319 4.58 22.42 -4.72
CA TRP A 319 4.12 21.22 -4.05
C TRP A 319 5.34 20.47 -3.55
N ILE A 320 5.36 20.16 -2.26
CA ILE A 320 6.36 19.26 -1.68
C ILE A 320 5.61 17.98 -1.33
N THR A 321 6.04 16.88 -1.94
CA THR A 321 5.51 15.54 -1.70
C THR A 321 6.57 14.70 -0.99
N VAL A 322 6.22 14.12 0.14
CA VAL A 322 7.07 13.19 0.88
C VAL A 322 6.40 11.83 0.88
N VAL A 323 7.14 10.79 0.48
CA VAL A 323 6.64 9.41 0.43
C VAL A 323 7.65 8.47 1.08
N PRO A 324 7.24 7.59 2.01
CA PRO A 324 8.12 6.55 2.52
C PRO A 324 8.45 5.58 1.39
N VAL A 325 9.72 5.21 1.27
CA VAL A 325 10.21 4.26 0.28
C VAL A 325 11.05 3.20 0.95
N ALA A 326 11.00 1.98 0.42
CA ALA A 326 12.04 1.01 0.71
C ALA A 326 13.39 1.56 0.22
N PRO A 327 14.48 1.38 0.99
CA PRO A 327 15.80 1.89 0.65
C PRO A 327 16.36 1.27 -0.63
#